data_AF-A0A0L8V4L9-F1
#
_entry.id   AF-A0A0L8V4L9-F1
#
_cell.length_a   1.000
_cell.length_b   1.000
_cell.length_c   1.000
_cell.angle_alpha   90.00
_cell.angle_beta   90.00
_cell.angle_gamma   90.00
#
_symmetry.space_group_name_H-M   'P 1'
#
loop_
_entity.id
_entity.type
_entity.pdbx_description
1 polymer ?
#
loop_
_entity_poly.entity_id
_entity_poly.type
_entity_poly.pdbx_seq_one_letter_code
_entity_poly.pdbx_strand_id
1 'polypeptide(L)'
;MEIAHTIQAEIGTEFGYLLKIRKGKGKKLEFRIIHPPFKDEQGNIAPDFTGEYYVNSNDYSFFLGDCVWEPLEDKLGPWRLITYLEGQVIADKTLELVRKID
;
A
#
# COMPACT_ATOMS: atom_id res chain seq x y z
N MET A 1 -0.06 14.48 -7.46
CA MET A 1 -0.14 13.01 -7.58
C MET A 1 0.22 12.66 -9.00
N GLU A 2 1.34 11.97 -9.18
CA GLU A 2 1.80 11.48 -10.47
C GLU A 2 1.45 9.98 -10.58
N ILE A 3 1.05 9.53 -11.76
CA ILE A 3 0.78 8.10 -12.00
C ILE A 3 2.06 7.48 -12.53
N ALA A 4 2.72 6.69 -11.70
CA ALA A 4 3.94 5.98 -12.07
C ALA A 4 3.96 4.58 -11.45
N HIS A 5 4.72 3.68 -12.06
CA HIS A 5 5.01 2.34 -11.51
C HIS A 5 6.35 2.31 -10.78
N THR A 6 7.20 3.32 -11.01
CA THR A 6 8.47 3.54 -10.33
C THR A 6 8.38 4.87 -9.60
N ILE A 7 8.65 4.87 -8.31
CA ILE A 7 8.52 6.03 -7.43
C ILE A 7 9.91 6.44 -6.97
N GLN A 8 10.31 7.68 -7.27
CA GLN A 8 11.50 8.27 -6.66
C GLN A 8 11.20 8.58 -5.19
N ALA A 9 11.86 7.86 -4.29
CA ALA A 9 11.61 7.88 -2.87
C ALA A 9 12.72 8.58 -2.09
N GLU A 10 12.27 9.48 -1.22
CA GLU A 10 12.98 10.01 -0.06
C GLU A 10 12.10 9.81 1.19
N ILE A 11 12.67 9.96 2.40
CA ILE A 11 11.89 9.87 3.64
C ILE A 11 10.74 10.89 3.58
N GLY A 12 9.52 10.44 3.90
CA GLY A 12 8.30 11.24 3.78
C GLY A 12 7.55 11.10 2.46
N THR A 13 8.08 10.36 1.47
CA THR A 13 7.37 10.12 0.20
C THR A 13 6.14 9.26 0.43
N GLU A 14 4.95 9.76 0.12
CA GLU A 14 3.71 8.97 0.10
C GLU A 14 3.52 8.28 -1.26
N PHE A 15 3.15 7.01 -1.24
CA PHE A 15 2.89 6.22 -2.44
C PHE A 15 1.70 5.29 -2.23
N GLY A 16 1.03 4.91 -3.31
CA GLY A 16 -0.14 4.04 -3.24
C GLY A 16 -1.08 4.22 -4.40
N TYR A 17 -2.33 3.82 -4.22
CA TYR A 17 -3.40 4.07 -5.16
C TYR A 17 -4.70 4.45 -4.45
N LEU A 18 -5.61 5.07 -5.21
CA LEU A 18 -6.96 5.38 -4.78
C LEU A 18 -7.95 4.51 -5.56
N LEU A 19 -8.77 3.73 -4.85
CA LEU A 19 -9.90 3.00 -5.41
C LEU A 19 -11.20 3.78 -5.21
N LYS A 20 -11.98 3.88 -6.27
CA LYS A 20 -13.35 4.40 -6.21
C LYS A 20 -14.33 3.24 -6.17
N ILE A 21 -15.01 3.08 -5.05
CA ILE A 21 -15.96 1.99 -4.79
C ILE A 21 -17.37 2.57 -4.82
N ARG A 22 -18.16 2.11 -5.80
CA ARG A 22 -19.58 2.47 -5.94
C ARG A 22 -20.47 1.31 -5.52
N LYS A 23 -21.62 1.61 -4.91
CA LYS A 23 -22.57 0.62 -4.37
C LYS A 23 -21.90 -0.38 -3.41
N GLY A 24 -20.97 0.12 -2.60
CA GLY A 24 -20.14 -0.69 -1.71
C GLY A 24 -20.59 -0.73 -0.25
N LYS A 25 -21.60 0.04 0.18
CA LYS A 25 -21.96 0.18 1.60
C LYS A 25 -22.20 -1.19 2.25
N GLY A 26 -21.57 -1.42 3.39
CA GLY A 26 -21.66 -2.65 4.17
C GLY A 26 -20.74 -3.77 3.69
N LYS A 27 -20.08 -3.63 2.54
CA LYS A 27 -19.13 -4.64 2.06
C LYS A 27 -17.82 -4.57 2.83
N LYS A 28 -17.23 -5.74 3.08
CA LYS A 28 -15.91 -5.89 3.69
C LYS A 28 -14.83 -5.67 2.64
N LEU A 29 -13.98 -4.69 2.90
CA LEU A 29 -12.67 -4.52 2.28
C LEU A 29 -11.61 -5.17 3.15
N GLU A 30 -10.66 -5.83 2.51
CA GLU A 30 -9.44 -6.32 3.13
C GLU A 30 -8.26 -5.83 2.31
N PHE A 31 -7.11 -5.62 2.93
CA PHE A 31 -5.88 -5.29 2.21
C PHE A 31 -4.69 -6.10 2.70
N ARG A 32 -3.70 -6.23 1.81
CA ARG A 32 -2.38 -6.76 2.11
C ARG A 32 -1.33 -5.92 1.40
N ILE A 33 -0.30 -5.49 2.11
CA ILE A 33 0.88 -4.80 1.59
C ILE A 33 2.08 -5.69 1.84
N ILE A 34 2.65 -6.21 0.75
CA ILE A 34 3.91 -6.94 0.77
C ILE A 34 5.00 -5.92 0.47
N HIS A 35 5.90 -5.73 1.41
CA HIS A 35 6.98 -4.75 1.34
C HIS A 35 8.35 -5.44 1.21
N PRO A 36 9.42 -4.71 0.86
CA PRO A 36 10.78 -5.23 0.94
C PRO A 36 11.06 -5.81 2.34
N PRO A 37 11.83 -6.91 2.45
CA PRO A 37 12.07 -7.56 3.72
C PRO A 37 12.98 -6.67 4.60
N PHE A 38 12.39 -6.02 5.60
CA PHE A 38 13.12 -5.30 6.65
C PHE A 38 12.86 -5.92 8.01
N LYS A 39 13.72 -5.62 8.98
CA LYS A 39 13.63 -6.18 10.32
C LYS A 39 12.82 -5.30 11.25
N ASP A 40 12.06 -5.93 12.15
CA ASP A 40 11.43 -5.29 13.29
C ASP A 40 12.45 -4.98 14.39
N GLU A 41 11.99 -4.34 15.48
CA GLU A 41 12.82 -4.00 16.64
C GLU A 41 13.43 -5.23 17.35
N GLN A 42 12.87 -6.43 17.14
CA GLN A 42 13.39 -7.68 17.67
C GLN A 42 14.35 -8.39 16.69
N GLY A 43 14.58 -7.81 15.51
CA GLY A 43 15.48 -8.33 14.48
C GLY A 43 14.85 -9.40 13.57
N ASN A 44 13.55 -9.68 13.68
CA ASN A 44 12.83 -10.60 12.80
C ASN A 44 12.37 -9.87 11.55
N ILE A 45 12.17 -10.58 10.44
CA ILE A 45 11.56 -9.97 9.25
C ILE A 45 10.13 -9.54 9.60
N ALA A 46 9.83 -8.27 9.39
CA ALA A 46 8.50 -7.73 9.62
C ALA A 46 7.47 -8.44 8.71
N PRO A 47 6.30 -8.82 9.25
CA PRO A 47 5.24 -9.41 8.45
C PRO A 47 4.60 -8.36 7.54
N ASP A 48 3.99 -8.83 6.45
CA ASP A 48 3.16 -7.98 5.58
C ASP A 48 2.12 -7.19 6.39
N PHE A 49 1.81 -5.98 5.93
CA PHE A 49 0.73 -5.21 6.54
C PHE A 49 -0.62 -5.67 6.04
N THR A 50 -1.55 -5.91 6.97
CA THR A 50 -2.90 -6.36 6.65
C THR A 50 -3.92 -5.60 7.46
N GLY A 51 -5.13 -5.45 6.92
CA GLY A 51 -6.24 -4.88 7.66
C GLY A 51 -7.58 -5.10 6.98
N GLU A 52 -8.65 -4.83 7.71
CA GLU A 52 -10.03 -4.91 7.25
C GLU A 52 -10.77 -3.59 7.49
N TYR A 53 -11.73 -3.29 6.61
CA TYR A 53 -12.57 -2.11 6.72
C TYR A 53 -13.95 -2.37 6.13
N TYR A 54 -15.01 -1.95 6.82
CA TYR A 54 -16.37 -2.02 6.27
C TYR A 54 -16.72 -0.69 5.60
N VAL A 55 -17.03 -0.75 4.30
CA VAL A 55 -17.37 0.43 3.50
C VAL A 55 -18.62 1.10 4.08
N ASN A 56 -18.50 2.36 4.48
CA ASN A 56 -19.57 3.06 5.21
C ASN A 56 -20.57 3.81 4.30
N SER A 57 -20.25 4.00 3.01
CA SER A 57 -21.07 4.73 2.04
C SER A 57 -21.13 4.02 0.68
N ASN A 58 -22.15 4.33 -0.13
CA ASN A 58 -22.26 3.78 -1.48
C ASN A 58 -21.35 4.47 -2.50
N ASP A 59 -20.74 5.58 -2.14
CA ASP A 59 -19.74 6.25 -2.96
C ASP A 59 -18.52 6.55 -2.08
N TYR A 60 -17.58 5.62 -2.08
CA TYR A 60 -16.46 5.60 -1.14
C TYR A 60 -15.14 5.62 -1.90
N SER A 61 -14.18 6.37 -1.38
CA SER A 61 -12.81 6.40 -1.90
C SER A 61 -11.90 5.75 -0.86
N PHE A 62 -11.17 4.72 -1.26
CA PHE A 62 -10.25 3.98 -0.41
C PHE A 62 -8.83 4.20 -0.91
N PHE A 63 -7.97 4.80 -0.08
CA PHE A 63 -6.54 4.90 -0.36
C PHE A 63 -5.83 3.70 0.27
N LEU A 64 -5.06 2.98 -0.53
CA LEU A 64 -4.12 1.98 -0.03
C LEU A 64 -2.71 2.38 -0.45
N GLY A 65 -1.84 2.53 0.54
CA GLY A 65 -0.50 3.05 0.36
C GLY A 65 0.20 3.18 1.70
N ASP A 66 1.40 3.74 1.64
CA ASP A 66 2.22 4.01 2.80
C ASP A 66 3.04 5.29 2.59
N CYS A 67 3.69 5.76 3.64
CA CYS A 67 4.71 6.81 3.60
C CYS A 67 6.08 6.16 3.75
N VAL A 68 7.17 6.72 3.20
CA VAL A 68 8.53 6.17 3.41
C VAL A 68 9.11 6.67 4.74
N TRP A 69 9.62 5.78 5.59
CA TRP A 69 10.25 6.10 6.87
C TRP A 69 11.68 5.56 6.98
N GLU A 70 12.38 5.94 8.05
CA GLU A 70 13.74 5.52 8.31
C GLU A 70 13.85 4.03 8.71
N PRO A 71 14.94 3.34 8.31
CA PRO A 71 15.95 3.81 7.35
C PRO A 71 15.44 3.66 5.91
N LEU A 72 15.80 4.63 5.04
CA LEU A 72 15.35 4.67 3.64
C LEU A 72 15.67 3.38 2.88
N GLU A 73 16.88 2.83 3.07
CA GLU A 73 17.35 1.64 2.32
C GLU A 73 16.43 0.43 2.50
N ASP A 74 15.85 0.27 3.69
CA ASP A 74 14.94 -0.82 4.01
C ASP A 74 13.59 -0.71 3.28
N LYS A 75 13.28 0.47 2.73
CA LYS A 75 11.99 0.77 2.07
C LYS A 75 12.11 0.85 0.55
N LEU A 76 13.33 0.80 0.01
CA LEU A 76 13.55 0.73 -1.44
C LEU A 76 13.27 -0.68 -1.97
N GLY A 77 12.82 -0.76 -3.22
CA GLY A 77 12.43 -2.00 -3.89
C GLY A 77 10.93 -2.14 -4.09
N PRO A 78 10.43 -3.37 -4.34
CA PRO A 78 9.06 -3.59 -4.74
C PRO A 78 8.08 -3.60 -3.55
N TRP A 79 7.01 -2.83 -3.70
CA TRP A 79 5.85 -2.82 -2.80
C TRP A 79 4.61 -3.33 -3.53
N ARG A 80 4.09 -4.49 -3.15
CA ARG A 80 2.87 -5.06 -3.74
C ARG A 80 1.66 -4.78 -2.84
N LEU A 81 0.74 -4.00 -3.36
CA LEU A 81 -0.49 -3.52 -2.72
C LEU A 81 -1.68 -4.31 -3.28
N ILE A 82 -2.39 -5.03 -2.42
CA ILE A 82 -3.53 -5.87 -2.80
C ILE A 82 -4.76 -5.41 -2.02
N THR A 83 -5.87 -5.20 -2.71
CA THR A 83 -7.19 -4.95 -2.10
C THR A 83 -8.17 -6.03 -2.51
N TYR A 84 -8.87 -6.55 -1.51
CA TYR A 84 -9.95 -7.51 -1.65
C TYR A 84 -11.28 -6.85 -1.29
N LEU A 85 -12.35 -7.21 -1.99
CA LEU A 85 -13.72 -6.85 -1.66
C LEU A 85 -14.54 -8.13 -1.59
N GLU A 86 -15.13 -8.42 -0.43
CA GLU A 86 -15.85 -9.69 -0.20
C GLU A 86 -14.98 -10.93 -0.55
N GLY A 87 -13.69 -10.89 -0.19
CA GLY A 87 -12.72 -11.95 -0.48
C GLY A 87 -12.22 -12.02 -1.93
N GLN A 88 -12.72 -11.18 -2.85
CA GLN A 88 -12.25 -11.13 -4.24
C GLN A 88 -11.19 -10.06 -4.45
N VAL A 89 -10.09 -10.38 -5.11
CA VAL A 89 -9.07 -9.38 -5.51
C VAL A 89 -9.69 -8.39 -6.50
N ILE A 90 -9.76 -7.11 -6.12
CA ILE A 90 -10.25 -6.03 -6.98
C ILE A 90 -9.14 -5.08 -7.44
N ALA A 91 -7.98 -5.11 -6.77
CA ALA A 91 -6.77 -4.41 -7.18
C ALA A 91 -5.54 -5.17 -6.68
N ASP A 92 -4.52 -5.25 -7.52
CA ASP A 92 -3.21 -5.83 -7.23
C ASP A 92 -2.19 -5.03 -8.04
N LYS A 93 -1.34 -4.27 -7.36
CA LYS A 93 -0.35 -3.39 -8.00
C LYS A 93 0.97 -3.48 -7.27
N THR A 94 2.05 -3.59 -8.04
CA THR A 94 3.41 -3.43 -7.53
C THR A 94 3.95 -2.07 -7.94
N LEU A 95 4.48 -1.33 -6.97
CA LEU A 95 5.20 -0.08 -7.16
C LEU A 95 6.66 -0.30 -6.79
N GLU A 96 7.57 0.10 -7.66
CA GLU A 96 9.01 0.00 -7.42
C GLU A 96 9.52 1.31 -6.82
N LEU A 97 10.02 1.28 -5.58
CA LEU A 97 10.62 2.45 -4.95
C LEU A 97 12.12 2.48 -5.24
N VAL A 98 12.56 3.53 -5.93
CA VAL A 98 13.98 3.80 -6.20
C VAL A 98 14.40 5.04 -5.45
N ARG A 99 15.67 5.11 -5.04
CA ARG A 99 16.19 6.31 -4.40
C ARG A 99 15.99 7.52 -5.32
N LYS A 100 15.48 8.62 -4.78
CA LYS A 100 15.46 9.90 -5.48
C LYS A 100 16.90 10.37 -5.75
N ILE A 101 17.20 10.67 -7.00
CA ILE A 101 18.49 11.22 -7.44
C ILE A 101 18.23 12.67 -7.78
N ASP A 102 18.98 13.57 -7.16
CA ASP A 102 18.95 15.02 -7.43
C ASP A 102 19.53 15.37 -8.80
#